data_AF-A0A6G7WEY3-F1
#
_entry.id   AF-A0A6G7WEY3-F1
#
_cell.length_a   1.000
_cell.length_b   1.000
_cell.length_c   1.000
_cell.angle_alpha   90.00
_cell.angle_beta   90.00
_cell.angle_gamma   90.00
#
_symmetry.space_group_name_H-M   'P 1'
#
loop_
_entity.id
_entity.type
_entity.pdbx_description
1 polymer ?
#
loop_
_entity_poly.entity_id
_entity_poly.type
_entity_poly.pdbx_seq_one_letter_code
_entity_poly.pdbx_strand_id
1 'polypeptide(L)'
;MKKSVLSLLSTVSLLTLLTACGGGETEEQESVTRTDGTTETSETADSTETASGGSVYYLNFKPEIADAIEDLAEAYTEETGVEVKMVTAAGGTYEQTLKSEITKSAPPTIFFINGPIGYQNWQDYTLDLADTDVYDWLVDKDLAITGADDSVAAIPITVEGYGIIYNAAIMEDYFALDNKATDFDSVDDINNFDALKEVVEDMTALKDDLGIQGVFSSTSLASTDQWRWQTHLANLPVYYEYRDADVDTMSELTFKYGKQYQNIFDLYINNSTNAPGLLGAKTTTDSMTEFALGQSAMVQNGNWGWGQISGTEGNVVNEEDVHFMPIYTGVEGEENQGLAIGTENFMAVNSQASEEDIQASLDFIEWMYSSETGKDYVVNQFGFIPTFNTFGEDEFPTDPLAQDVLGSMNDESKYSVPWTFTTFPSEAFKNDFGNGLLMYAQDQATWDEVETTVVDAWAREAALTQQ
;
A
#
# COMPACT_ATOMS: atom_id res chain seq x y z
N MET A 1 -21.22 11.37 -52.31
CA MET A 1 -22.08 10.15 -52.33
C MET A 1 -22.23 9.75 -50.86
N LYS A 2 -23.33 10.10 -50.16
CA LYS A 2 -24.52 9.24 -49.89
C LYS A 2 -24.08 7.82 -49.46
N LYS A 3 -24.33 7.28 -48.26
CA LYS A 3 -25.41 7.44 -47.27
C LYS A 3 -25.01 6.84 -45.91
N SER A 4 -25.65 7.35 -44.86
CA SER A 4 -25.87 6.80 -43.51
C SER A 4 -26.74 5.54 -43.49
N VAL A 5 -26.81 4.85 -42.31
CA VAL A 5 -27.96 4.14 -41.64
C VAL A 5 -27.38 2.97 -40.81
N LEU A 6 -27.36 3.00 -39.46
CA LEU A 6 -28.41 2.79 -38.42
C LEU A 6 -28.73 1.31 -38.07
N SER A 7 -28.58 1.01 -36.76
CA SER A 7 -29.27 0.02 -35.90
C SER A 7 -29.29 -1.49 -36.24
N LEU A 8 -29.01 -2.34 -35.25
CA LEU A 8 -30.05 -3.03 -34.46
C LEU A 8 -29.48 -3.84 -33.28
N LEU A 9 -30.02 -3.61 -32.08
CA LEU A 9 -30.11 -4.56 -30.97
C LEU A 9 -30.83 -5.84 -31.41
N SER A 10 -30.43 -7.01 -30.88
CA SER A 10 -31.37 -8.12 -30.62
C SER A 10 -30.78 -9.11 -29.62
N THR A 11 -31.35 -9.06 -28.41
CA THR A 11 -31.36 -10.07 -27.36
C THR A 11 -31.95 -11.38 -27.88
N VAL A 12 -31.32 -12.52 -27.62
CA VAL A 12 -31.95 -13.84 -27.75
C VAL A 12 -31.61 -14.66 -26.51
N SER A 13 -32.57 -14.72 -25.59
CA SER A 13 -32.65 -15.75 -24.55
C SER A 13 -33.17 -17.04 -25.18
N LEU A 14 -32.51 -18.17 -24.94
CA LEU A 14 -33.07 -19.50 -25.17
C LEU A 14 -32.87 -20.39 -23.95
N LEU A 15 -33.97 -20.59 -23.21
CA LEU A 15 -34.20 -21.78 -22.39
C LEU A 15 -34.63 -22.92 -23.30
N THR A 16 -34.01 -24.09 -23.14
CA THR A 16 -34.63 -25.37 -23.49
C THR A 16 -34.31 -26.41 -22.42
N LEU A 17 -35.36 -26.78 -21.70
CA LEU A 17 -35.48 -28.01 -20.92
C LEU A 17 -35.68 -29.20 -21.87
N LEU A 18 -34.94 -30.29 -21.63
CA LEU A 18 -35.33 -31.65 -22.01
C LEU A 18 -34.88 -32.61 -20.91
N THR A 19 -35.86 -33.16 -20.20
CA THR A 19 -35.78 -34.25 -19.23
C THR A 19 -35.80 -35.61 -19.94
N ALA A 20 -35.08 -36.60 -19.38
CA ALA A 20 -35.58 -37.92 -18.95
C ALA A 20 -34.53 -39.05 -19.11
N CYS A 21 -34.12 -39.69 -18.00
CA CYS A 21 -34.49 -41.06 -17.59
C CYS A 21 -33.45 -41.66 -16.62
N GLY A 22 -33.92 -42.22 -15.50
CA GLY A 22 -33.24 -43.36 -14.87
C GLY A 22 -33.41 -43.61 -13.37
N GLY A 23 -34.61 -44.05 -12.94
CA GLY A 23 -34.84 -44.92 -11.77
C GLY A 23 -34.86 -44.24 -10.39
N GLY A 24 -35.84 -44.40 -9.52
CA GLY A 24 -36.98 -45.31 -9.46
C GLY A 24 -37.25 -45.67 -7.99
N GLU A 25 -38.53 -45.66 -7.63
CA GLU A 25 -39.19 -46.10 -6.38
C GLU A 25 -39.32 -45.08 -5.23
N THR A 26 -40.44 -44.96 -4.50
CA THR A 26 -41.89 -45.15 -4.72
C THR A 26 -42.54 -44.41 -3.53
N GLU A 27 -43.58 -43.61 -3.74
CA GLU A 27 -44.88 -43.69 -3.04
C GLU A 27 -45.81 -42.51 -3.37
N GLU A 28 -47.02 -42.90 -3.80
CA GLU A 28 -48.18 -42.08 -4.19
C GLU A 28 -48.76 -41.33 -2.98
N GLN A 29 -49.07 -40.03 -3.09
CA GLN A 29 -50.29 -39.44 -3.67
C GLN A 29 -51.60 -39.74 -2.91
N GLU A 30 -52.16 -38.73 -2.26
CA GLU A 30 -53.42 -38.04 -2.64
C GLU A 30 -53.89 -37.15 -1.46
N SER A 31 -53.94 -35.83 -1.66
CA SER A 31 -55.11 -35.03 -2.09
C SER A 31 -56.18 -34.86 -1.00
N VAL A 32 -56.39 -33.62 -0.53
CA VAL A 32 -57.70 -32.92 -0.54
C VAL A 32 -57.48 -31.39 -0.41
N THR A 33 -57.97 -30.70 -1.43
CA THR A 33 -58.47 -29.33 -1.62
C THR A 33 -58.70 -28.35 -0.45
N ARG A 34 -58.18 -27.12 -0.68
CA ARG A 34 -58.87 -25.80 -0.78
C ARG A 34 -58.82 -24.81 0.40
N THR A 35 -58.39 -23.60 0.00
CA THR A 35 -58.80 -22.23 0.38
C THR A 35 -58.02 -21.51 1.47
N ASP A 36 -57.11 -20.65 0.99
CA ASP A 36 -56.97 -19.21 1.24
C ASP A 36 -57.29 -18.67 2.65
N GLY A 37 -56.25 -18.13 3.28
CA GLY A 37 -56.30 -17.44 4.56
C GLY A 37 -54.93 -16.83 4.86
N THR A 38 -54.75 -15.57 4.47
CA THR A 38 -53.63 -14.71 4.81
C THR A 38 -53.36 -14.74 6.32
N THR A 39 -52.11 -14.97 6.72
CA THR A 39 -51.62 -14.64 8.06
C THR A 39 -50.16 -14.20 7.93
N GLU A 40 -49.93 -12.92 8.21
CA GLU A 40 -48.60 -12.34 8.45
C GLU A 40 -47.87 -13.17 9.50
N THR A 41 -46.66 -13.60 9.18
CA THR A 41 -45.75 -14.18 10.17
C THR A 41 -44.61 -13.20 10.35
N SER A 42 -44.56 -12.63 11.56
CA SER A 42 -43.50 -11.82 12.11
C SER A 42 -42.16 -12.53 11.96
N GLU A 43 -41.23 -11.95 11.19
CA GLU A 43 -39.82 -12.29 11.27
C GLU A 43 -39.30 -11.74 12.61
N THR A 44 -38.74 -12.64 13.40
CA THR A 44 -38.13 -12.31 14.69
C THR A 44 -36.67 -12.00 14.37
N ALA A 45 -36.31 -10.72 14.45
CA ALA A 45 -34.93 -10.28 14.41
C ALA A 45 -34.22 -10.83 15.65
N ASP A 46 -33.15 -11.59 15.42
CA ASP A 46 -32.23 -11.99 16.47
C ASP A 46 -31.41 -10.75 16.84
N SER A 47 -31.88 -10.04 17.87
CA SER A 47 -31.12 -8.99 18.52
C SER A 47 -30.28 -9.65 19.60
N THR A 48 -29.01 -9.94 19.30
CA THR A 48 -27.99 -10.20 20.31
C THR A 48 -27.88 -8.93 21.15
N GLU A 49 -28.39 -9.02 22.38
CA GLU A 49 -28.34 -7.99 23.39
C GLU A 49 -26.87 -7.79 23.78
N THR A 50 -26.25 -6.72 23.30
CA THR A 50 -24.89 -6.32 23.67
C THR A 50 -24.82 -6.19 25.20
N ALA A 51 -23.83 -6.83 25.82
CA ALA A 51 -23.52 -6.62 27.23
C ALA A 51 -23.38 -5.11 27.51
N SER A 52 -23.63 -4.67 28.74
CA SER A 52 -23.70 -3.25 29.13
C SER A 52 -22.34 -2.52 29.16
N GLY A 53 -21.50 -2.73 28.16
CA GLY A 53 -20.22 -2.05 27.93
C GLY A 53 -20.09 -1.70 26.45
N GLY A 54 -19.27 -0.70 26.14
CA GLY A 54 -19.00 -0.27 24.77
C GLY A 54 -18.43 -1.39 23.90
N SER A 55 -18.51 -1.19 22.59
CA SER A 55 -18.02 -2.11 21.56
C SER A 55 -17.02 -1.41 20.64
N VAL A 56 -16.11 -2.18 20.06
CA VAL A 56 -15.14 -1.67 19.09
C VAL A 56 -15.56 -2.10 17.69
N TYR A 57 -15.64 -1.16 16.76
CA TYR A 57 -15.74 -1.45 15.34
C TYR A 57 -14.55 -0.83 14.62
N TYR A 58 -13.61 -1.69 14.24
CA TYR A 58 -12.38 -1.33 13.55
C TYR A 58 -12.52 -1.59 12.04
N LEU A 59 -12.39 -0.53 11.23
CA LEU A 59 -12.33 -0.64 9.77
C LEU A 59 -10.87 -0.61 9.28
N ASN A 60 -10.33 -1.78 9.01
CA ASN A 60 -8.96 -1.99 8.57
C ASN A 60 -8.73 -1.54 7.11
N PHE A 61 -7.64 -0.82 6.89
CA PHE A 61 -7.18 -0.35 5.58
C PHE A 61 -6.34 -1.40 4.83
N LYS A 62 -5.56 -2.20 5.56
CA LYS A 62 -4.50 -3.06 5.01
C LYS A 62 -5.01 -4.49 4.77
N PRO A 63 -5.45 -4.87 3.56
CA PRO A 63 -5.93 -6.22 3.27
C PRO A 63 -4.88 -7.30 3.49
N GLU A 64 -3.59 -6.95 3.44
CA GLU A 64 -2.46 -7.85 3.67
C GLU A 64 -2.37 -8.41 5.11
N ILE A 65 -2.95 -7.71 6.10
CA ILE A 65 -2.99 -8.14 7.51
C ILE A 65 -4.38 -8.60 7.96
N ALA A 66 -5.31 -8.85 7.04
CA ALA A 66 -6.71 -9.13 7.37
C ALA A 66 -6.87 -10.31 8.36
N ASP A 67 -6.19 -11.42 8.10
CA ASP A 67 -6.26 -12.59 8.98
C ASP A 67 -5.64 -12.29 10.36
N ALA A 68 -4.48 -11.63 10.38
CA ALA A 68 -3.78 -11.31 11.63
C ALA A 68 -4.54 -10.30 12.51
N ILE A 69 -5.25 -9.34 11.90
CA ILE A 69 -6.01 -8.34 12.65
C ILE A 69 -7.34 -8.91 13.18
N GLU A 70 -7.91 -9.89 12.50
CA GLU A 70 -9.03 -10.68 13.03
C GLU A 70 -8.57 -11.51 14.25
N ASP A 71 -7.41 -12.16 14.17
CA ASP A 71 -6.82 -12.88 15.31
C ASP A 71 -6.54 -11.96 16.52
N LEU A 72 -6.05 -10.73 16.29
CA LEU A 72 -5.86 -9.72 17.34
C LEU A 72 -7.18 -9.38 18.07
N ALA A 73 -8.27 -9.22 17.30
CA ALA A 73 -9.59 -8.92 17.83
C ALA A 73 -10.11 -10.05 18.73
N GLU A 74 -9.91 -11.31 18.31
CA GLU A 74 -10.25 -12.48 19.11
C GLU A 74 -9.43 -12.53 20.42
N ALA A 75 -8.13 -12.27 20.35
CA ALA A 75 -7.24 -12.25 21.52
C ALA A 75 -7.67 -11.19 22.55
N TYR A 76 -7.98 -9.97 22.11
CA TYR A 76 -8.48 -8.91 22.99
C TYR A 76 -9.83 -9.27 23.62
N THR A 77 -10.75 -9.85 22.82
CA THR A 77 -12.07 -10.27 23.29
C THR A 77 -11.96 -11.38 24.33
N GLU A 78 -11.04 -12.33 24.15
CA GLU A 78 -10.78 -13.40 25.14
C GLU A 78 -10.22 -12.84 26.45
N GLU A 79 -9.32 -11.85 26.38
CA GLU A 79 -8.67 -11.27 27.56
C GLU A 79 -9.62 -10.34 28.36
N THR A 80 -10.41 -9.54 27.66
CA THR A 80 -11.17 -8.43 28.26
C THR A 80 -12.67 -8.66 28.33
N GLY A 81 -13.22 -9.51 27.46
CA GLY A 81 -14.66 -9.69 27.25
C GLY A 81 -15.34 -8.58 26.46
N VAL A 82 -14.58 -7.61 25.91
CA VAL A 82 -15.10 -6.55 25.04
C VAL A 82 -15.11 -7.04 23.59
N GLU A 83 -16.28 -6.96 22.94
CA GLU A 83 -16.45 -7.39 21.55
C GLU A 83 -15.78 -6.42 20.57
N VAL A 84 -14.97 -6.97 19.66
CA VAL A 84 -14.30 -6.23 18.60
C VAL A 84 -14.75 -6.75 17.24
N LYS A 85 -15.44 -5.90 16.49
CA LYS A 85 -15.82 -6.17 15.10
C LYS A 85 -14.73 -5.66 14.17
N MET A 86 -14.10 -6.57 13.42
CA MET A 86 -13.16 -6.25 12.35
C MET A 86 -13.86 -6.26 10.99
N VAL A 87 -13.60 -5.25 10.17
CA VAL A 87 -13.92 -5.26 8.74
C VAL A 87 -12.71 -4.78 7.97
N THR A 88 -12.29 -5.54 6.98
CA THR A 88 -11.18 -5.17 6.09
C THR A 88 -11.72 -4.79 4.72
N ALA A 89 -11.37 -3.59 4.23
CA ALA A 89 -11.73 -3.19 2.87
C ALA A 89 -10.91 -3.99 1.83
N ALA A 90 -11.50 -4.28 0.67
CA ALA A 90 -10.73 -4.84 -0.44
C ALA A 90 -9.72 -3.80 -0.97
N GLY A 91 -8.58 -4.25 -1.50
CA GLY A 91 -7.52 -3.36 -2.01
C GLY A 91 -8.05 -2.30 -2.98
N GLY A 92 -7.66 -1.04 -2.75
CA GLY A 92 -8.11 0.12 -3.54
C GLY A 92 -9.55 0.57 -3.31
N THR A 93 -10.29 -0.03 -2.37
CA THR A 93 -11.72 0.27 -2.12
C THR A 93 -12.01 0.89 -0.76
N TYR A 94 -10.96 1.27 0.00
CA TYR A 94 -11.09 1.74 1.38
C TYR A 94 -12.03 2.94 1.53
N GLU A 95 -11.79 4.02 0.80
CA GLU A 95 -12.61 5.24 0.87
C GLU A 95 -14.09 4.98 0.52
N GLN A 96 -14.35 4.10 -0.45
CA GLN A 96 -15.72 3.68 -0.78
C GLN A 96 -16.37 2.92 0.37
N THR A 97 -15.61 2.01 0.99
CA THR A 97 -16.06 1.21 2.12
C THR A 97 -16.34 2.10 3.33
N LEU A 98 -15.40 2.96 3.72
CA LEU A 98 -15.55 3.91 4.82
C LEU A 98 -16.80 4.79 4.64
N LYS A 99 -17.00 5.36 3.45
CA LYS A 99 -18.21 6.14 3.13
C LYS A 99 -19.51 5.37 3.30
N SER A 100 -19.51 4.08 3.01
CA SER A 100 -20.69 3.22 3.18
C SER A 100 -20.92 2.78 4.62
N GLU A 101 -19.85 2.60 5.40
CA GLU A 101 -19.90 2.12 6.78
C GLU A 101 -20.17 3.24 7.78
N ILE A 102 -19.55 4.41 7.61
CA ILE A 102 -19.60 5.52 8.58
C ILE A 102 -20.96 6.19 8.69
N THR A 103 -21.86 5.96 7.72
CA THR A 103 -23.23 6.49 7.72
C THR A 103 -24.26 5.53 8.33
N LYS A 104 -23.84 4.33 8.76
CA LYS A 104 -24.72 3.34 9.38
C LYS A 104 -25.08 3.74 10.81
N SER A 105 -26.12 3.10 11.36
CA SER A 105 -26.54 3.33 12.76
C SER A 105 -25.52 2.85 13.80
N ALA A 106 -24.63 1.94 13.41
CA ALA A 106 -23.47 1.48 14.17
C ALA A 106 -22.24 1.62 13.27
N PRO A 107 -21.69 2.84 13.12
CA PRO A 107 -20.55 3.10 12.25
C PRO A 107 -19.24 2.56 12.86
N PRO A 108 -18.16 2.47 12.08
CA PRO A 108 -16.82 2.20 12.63
C PRO A 108 -16.48 3.22 13.73
N THR A 109 -15.93 2.73 14.83
CA THR A 109 -15.46 3.52 15.95
C THR A 109 -13.97 3.85 15.82
N ILE A 110 -13.23 2.99 15.10
CA ILE A 110 -11.85 3.21 14.68
C ILE A 110 -11.79 3.11 13.15
N PHE A 111 -11.20 4.12 12.52
CA PHE A 111 -11.02 4.18 11.06
C PHE A 111 -9.71 4.88 10.72
N PHE A 112 -9.34 4.89 9.44
CA PHE A 112 -8.12 5.51 8.94
C PHE A 112 -8.45 6.68 8.02
N ILE A 113 -7.64 7.72 8.10
CA ILE A 113 -7.63 8.83 7.15
C ILE A 113 -6.34 8.81 6.33
N ASN A 114 -6.47 9.02 5.02
CA ASN A 114 -5.33 9.07 4.11
C ASN A 114 -4.70 10.47 4.11
N GLY A 115 -3.85 10.73 5.10
CA GLY A 115 -3.16 12.01 5.27
C GLY A 115 -4.06 13.25 5.27
N PRO A 116 -3.52 14.43 4.88
CA PRO A 116 -4.27 15.68 4.89
C PRO A 116 -5.49 15.71 3.95
N ILE A 117 -5.47 14.97 2.84
CA ILE A 117 -6.62 14.87 1.93
C ILE A 117 -7.76 14.08 2.58
N GLY A 118 -7.44 12.95 3.23
CA GLY A 118 -8.41 12.19 4.02
C GLY A 118 -8.99 13.02 5.16
N TYR A 119 -8.16 13.81 5.84
CA TYR A 119 -8.62 14.73 6.90
C TYR A 119 -9.69 15.70 6.41
N GLN A 120 -9.51 16.33 5.24
CA GLN A 120 -10.52 17.25 4.68
C GLN A 120 -11.88 16.60 4.48
N ASN A 121 -11.91 15.30 4.14
CA ASN A 121 -13.13 14.54 3.93
C ASN A 121 -13.79 14.08 5.24
N TRP A 122 -12.98 13.82 6.28
CA TRP A 122 -13.40 13.06 7.46
C TRP A 122 -13.30 13.83 8.79
N GLN A 123 -12.80 15.07 8.81
CA GLN A 123 -12.60 15.88 10.04
C GLN A 123 -13.84 15.98 10.95
N ASP A 124 -15.05 15.99 10.40
CA ASP A 124 -16.29 16.05 11.20
C ASP A 124 -16.56 14.78 12.03
N TYR A 125 -15.84 13.69 11.73
CA TYR A 125 -15.91 12.41 12.42
C TYR A 125 -14.70 12.14 13.32
N THR A 126 -13.67 12.98 13.33
CA THR A 126 -12.46 12.71 14.12
C THR A 126 -12.64 13.22 15.55
N LEU A 127 -12.34 12.37 16.54
CA LEU A 127 -12.17 12.75 17.93
C LEU A 127 -10.85 13.51 18.10
N ASP A 128 -10.82 14.52 18.97
CA ASP A 128 -9.56 15.14 19.38
C ASP A 128 -8.80 14.21 20.34
N LEU A 129 -7.65 13.72 19.88
CA LEU A 129 -6.80 12.77 20.58
C LEU A 129 -5.73 13.45 21.44
N ALA A 130 -5.69 14.79 21.50
CA ALA A 130 -4.61 15.54 22.14
C ALA A 130 -4.40 15.20 23.63
N ASP A 131 -5.45 14.78 24.33
CA ASP A 131 -5.43 14.40 25.75
C ASP A 131 -5.42 12.87 25.98
N THR A 132 -5.12 12.06 24.95
CA THR A 132 -5.07 10.59 25.05
C THR A 132 -3.67 10.05 25.30
N ASP A 133 -3.57 8.91 25.98
CA ASP A 133 -2.30 8.21 26.21
C ASP A 133 -1.64 7.82 24.88
N VAL A 134 -2.43 7.42 23.89
CA VAL A 134 -1.96 7.09 22.53
C VAL A 134 -1.25 8.27 21.88
N TYR A 135 -1.79 9.49 21.99
CA TYR A 135 -1.07 10.67 21.52
C TYR A 135 0.20 10.84 22.34
N ASP A 136 0.13 10.84 23.67
CA ASP A 136 1.28 10.99 24.57
C ASP A 136 2.45 10.04 24.27
N TRP A 137 2.17 8.82 23.82
CA TRP A 137 3.19 7.84 23.45
C TRP A 137 3.84 8.10 22.09
N LEU A 138 3.22 8.86 21.19
CA LEU A 138 3.77 9.15 19.87
C LEU A 138 5.14 9.84 19.99
N VAL A 139 6.18 9.21 19.44
CA VAL A 139 7.58 9.65 19.54
C VAL A 139 7.79 10.99 18.85
N ASP A 140 7.26 11.13 17.65
CA ASP A 140 7.30 12.37 16.87
C ASP A 140 5.88 12.91 16.66
N LYS A 141 5.56 13.98 17.39
CA LYS A 141 4.25 14.63 17.37
C LYS A 141 3.95 15.29 16.03
N ASP A 142 4.98 15.67 15.27
CA ASP A 142 4.82 16.34 13.99
C ASP A 142 4.26 15.39 12.92
N LEU A 143 4.28 14.08 13.17
CA LEU A 143 3.63 13.09 12.32
C LEU A 143 2.10 13.03 12.51
N ALA A 144 1.53 13.60 13.57
CA ALA A 144 0.07 13.55 13.75
C ALA A 144 -0.67 14.46 12.75
N ILE A 145 -1.89 14.09 12.38
CA ILE A 145 -2.76 14.98 11.62
C ILE A 145 -3.43 15.95 12.59
N THR A 146 -3.07 17.23 12.48
CA THR A 146 -3.63 18.30 13.33
C THR A 146 -4.64 19.16 12.59
N GLY A 147 -5.74 19.50 13.25
CA GLY A 147 -6.73 20.46 12.78
C GLY A 147 -6.24 21.91 12.87
N ALA A 148 -7.01 22.83 12.27
CA ALA A 148 -6.70 24.26 12.28
C ALA A 148 -6.82 24.92 13.68
N ASP A 149 -7.41 24.21 14.64
CA ASP A 149 -7.57 24.58 16.04
C ASP A 149 -6.60 23.86 16.97
N ASP A 150 -5.54 23.26 16.41
CA ASP A 150 -4.53 22.45 17.11
C ASP A 150 -5.09 21.13 17.70
N SER A 151 -6.31 20.71 17.34
CA SER A 151 -6.84 19.39 17.67
C SER A 151 -6.04 18.28 16.99
N VAL A 152 -5.87 17.14 17.66
CA VAL A 152 -5.16 15.97 17.09
C VAL A 152 -6.20 15.02 16.52
N ALA A 153 -6.40 15.06 15.21
CA ALA A 153 -7.47 14.33 14.55
C ALA A 153 -7.16 12.85 14.29
N ALA A 154 -5.88 12.53 14.04
CA ALA A 154 -5.44 11.17 13.78
C ALA A 154 -3.93 10.99 14.03
N ILE A 155 -3.55 9.76 14.35
CA ILE A 155 -2.18 9.38 14.75
C ILE A 155 -1.65 8.31 13.80
N PRO A 156 -0.40 8.41 13.33
CA PRO A 156 0.21 7.38 12.51
C PRO A 156 0.51 6.14 13.34
N ILE A 157 0.04 4.99 12.88
CA ILE A 157 0.21 3.72 13.61
C ILE A 157 1.49 2.96 13.26
N THR A 158 2.07 3.30 12.12
CA THR A 158 3.33 2.74 11.65
C THR A 158 4.05 3.80 10.83
N VAL A 159 5.37 3.79 10.91
CA VAL A 159 6.22 4.37 9.86
C VAL A 159 6.61 3.24 8.91
N GLU A 160 6.71 3.56 7.64
CA GLU A 160 7.10 2.63 6.62
C GLU A 160 8.14 3.29 5.71
N GLY A 161 8.95 2.47 5.06
CA GLY A 161 9.99 2.93 4.17
C GLY A 161 10.07 2.10 2.91
N TYR A 162 10.46 2.74 1.80
CA TYR A 162 10.75 2.05 0.55
C TYR A 162 11.99 2.59 -0.13
N GLY A 163 12.53 1.71 -0.97
CA GLY A 163 13.74 1.95 -1.75
C GLY A 163 13.90 0.87 -2.82
N ILE A 164 15.14 0.68 -3.25
CA ILE A 164 15.57 -0.50 -4.01
C ILE A 164 16.01 -1.54 -3.00
N ILE A 165 15.28 -2.64 -2.90
CA ILE A 165 15.72 -3.83 -2.17
C ILE A 165 16.78 -4.52 -3.02
N TYR A 166 17.93 -4.87 -2.45
CA TYR A 166 18.99 -5.61 -3.13
C TYR A 166 19.37 -6.88 -2.37
N ASN A 167 19.89 -7.86 -3.12
CA ASN A 167 20.46 -9.10 -2.61
C ASN A 167 21.98 -8.90 -2.46
N ALA A 168 22.45 -8.75 -1.22
CA ALA A 168 23.84 -8.47 -0.90
C ALA A 168 24.79 -9.55 -1.44
N ALA A 169 24.44 -10.83 -1.32
CA ALA A 169 25.27 -11.91 -1.88
C ALA A 169 25.49 -11.78 -3.39
N ILE A 170 24.45 -11.42 -4.17
CA ILE A 170 24.60 -11.20 -5.62
C ILE A 170 25.45 -9.95 -5.91
N MET A 171 25.31 -8.89 -5.10
CA MET A 171 26.13 -7.69 -5.23
C MET A 171 27.61 -7.98 -4.92
N GLU A 172 27.88 -8.75 -3.87
CA GLU A 172 29.24 -9.20 -3.50
C GLU A 172 29.86 -10.06 -4.61
N ASP A 173 29.09 -11.00 -5.16
CA ASP A 173 29.53 -11.82 -6.31
C ASP A 173 29.89 -10.93 -7.50
N TYR A 174 29.10 -9.88 -7.80
CA TYR A 174 29.42 -8.91 -8.84
C TYR A 174 30.72 -8.15 -8.57
N PHE A 175 30.90 -7.61 -7.36
CA PHE A 175 32.12 -6.87 -7.03
C PHE A 175 33.38 -7.75 -7.05
N ALA A 176 33.22 -9.07 -6.86
CA ALA A 176 34.31 -10.04 -6.95
C ALA A 176 34.67 -10.46 -8.39
N LEU A 177 33.89 -10.08 -9.41
CA LEU A 177 34.16 -10.45 -10.80
C LEU A 177 35.40 -9.73 -11.36
N ASP A 178 36.39 -10.51 -11.79
CA ASP A 178 37.61 -10.00 -12.47
C ASP A 178 37.31 -9.27 -13.80
N ASN A 179 36.15 -9.54 -14.39
CA ASN A 179 35.70 -8.98 -15.68
C ASN A 179 34.67 -7.86 -15.56
N LYS A 180 34.36 -7.36 -14.35
CA LYS A 180 33.54 -6.16 -14.18
C LYS A 180 34.21 -4.94 -14.84
N ALA A 181 33.41 -4.09 -15.48
CA ALA A 181 33.91 -2.90 -16.16
C ALA A 181 33.96 -1.67 -15.24
N THR A 182 33.34 -1.74 -14.07
CA THR A 182 33.27 -0.63 -13.11
C THR A 182 34.37 -0.68 -12.06
N ASP A 183 34.72 0.50 -11.54
CA ASP A 183 35.69 0.65 -10.44
C ASP A 183 35.04 0.56 -9.05
N PHE A 184 33.74 0.25 -8.96
CA PHE A 184 33.00 0.14 -7.69
C PHE A 184 33.26 -1.21 -7.02
N ASP A 185 33.54 -1.21 -5.72
CA ASP A 185 33.88 -2.42 -4.96
C ASP A 185 32.89 -2.73 -3.82
N SER A 186 31.91 -1.84 -3.60
CA SER A 186 30.89 -2.00 -2.57
C SER A 186 29.59 -1.29 -2.92
N VAL A 187 28.49 -1.69 -2.27
CA VAL A 187 27.19 -1.03 -2.40
C VAL A 187 27.24 0.41 -1.87
N ASP A 188 28.07 0.70 -0.87
CA ASP A 188 28.24 2.03 -0.28
C ASP A 188 28.75 3.08 -1.27
N ASP A 189 29.45 2.64 -2.33
CA ASP A 189 29.93 3.53 -3.39
C ASP A 189 28.82 3.92 -4.38
N ILE A 190 27.67 3.23 -4.35
CA ILE A 190 26.48 3.50 -5.16
C ILE A 190 25.61 4.52 -4.43
N ASN A 191 25.98 5.80 -4.53
CA ASN A 191 25.31 6.89 -3.82
C ASN A 191 24.61 7.92 -4.74
N ASN A 192 24.50 7.64 -6.04
CA ASN A 192 23.84 8.49 -7.00
C ASN A 192 23.42 7.68 -8.23
N PHE A 193 22.62 8.27 -9.12
CA PHE A 193 22.06 7.59 -10.28
C PHE A 193 23.12 7.19 -11.30
N ASP A 194 24.17 7.99 -11.50
CA ASP A 194 25.23 7.66 -12.46
C ASP A 194 25.98 6.40 -12.01
N ALA A 195 26.34 6.30 -10.71
CA ALA A 195 26.94 5.10 -10.13
C ALA A 195 26.00 3.89 -10.20
N LEU A 196 24.73 4.06 -9.82
CA LEU A 196 23.72 3.00 -9.91
C LEU A 196 23.57 2.48 -11.33
N LYS A 197 23.48 3.40 -12.30
CA LYS A 197 23.36 3.07 -13.72
C LYS A 197 24.58 2.31 -14.22
N GLU A 198 25.80 2.78 -13.92
CA GLU A 198 27.03 2.10 -14.35
C GLU A 198 27.10 0.66 -13.83
N VAL A 199 26.80 0.46 -12.53
CA VAL A 199 26.77 -0.88 -11.92
C VAL A 199 25.69 -1.74 -12.55
N VAL A 200 24.46 -1.24 -12.68
CA VAL A 200 23.35 -2.00 -13.25
C VAL A 200 23.62 -2.39 -14.70
N GLU A 201 24.08 -1.48 -15.54
CA GLU A 201 24.32 -1.78 -16.96
C GLU A 201 25.45 -2.82 -17.14
N ASP A 202 26.49 -2.77 -16.29
CA ASP A 202 27.57 -3.76 -16.29
C ASP A 202 27.11 -5.12 -15.73
N MET A 203 26.36 -5.15 -14.62
CA MET A 203 25.72 -6.36 -14.11
C MET A 203 24.80 -7.01 -15.15
N THR A 204 24.04 -6.22 -15.93
CA THR A 204 23.21 -6.73 -17.03
C THR A 204 24.05 -7.39 -18.11
N ALA A 205 25.21 -6.83 -18.45
CA ALA A 205 26.13 -7.43 -19.40
C ALA A 205 26.78 -8.73 -18.87
N LEU A 206 26.87 -8.87 -17.56
CA LEU A 206 27.49 -10.00 -16.85
C LEU A 206 26.47 -10.95 -16.20
N LYS A 207 25.18 -10.83 -16.50
CA LYS A 207 24.12 -11.57 -15.81
C LYS A 207 24.25 -13.09 -15.88
N ASP A 208 24.82 -13.61 -16.97
CA ASP A 208 25.09 -15.05 -17.12
C ASP A 208 26.17 -15.54 -16.15
N ASP A 209 27.19 -14.70 -15.87
CA ASP A 209 28.25 -14.99 -14.90
C ASP A 209 27.70 -14.91 -13.46
N LEU A 210 26.75 -14.01 -13.22
CA LEU A 210 26.04 -13.83 -11.94
C LEU A 210 24.91 -14.85 -11.72
N GLY A 211 24.52 -15.61 -12.75
CA GLY A 211 23.41 -16.56 -12.66
C GLY A 211 22.01 -15.94 -12.53
N ILE A 212 21.84 -14.65 -12.87
CA ILE A 212 20.58 -13.91 -12.77
C ILE A 212 19.91 -13.75 -14.14
N GLN A 213 18.60 -13.53 -14.18
CA GLN A 213 17.84 -13.33 -15.42
C GLN A 213 17.76 -11.85 -15.83
N GLY A 214 17.81 -10.96 -14.84
CA GLY A 214 17.94 -9.51 -14.98
C GLY A 214 18.51 -8.91 -13.69
N VAL A 215 18.95 -7.66 -13.72
CA VAL A 215 19.43 -6.98 -12.51
C VAL A 215 18.22 -6.60 -11.64
N PHE A 216 17.16 -6.09 -12.25
CA PHE A 216 15.91 -5.83 -11.58
C PHE A 216 14.89 -6.97 -11.77
N SER A 217 14.10 -7.26 -10.74
CA SER A 217 12.82 -7.94 -10.91
C SER A 217 11.90 -7.15 -11.84
N SER A 218 10.87 -7.82 -12.37
CA SER A 218 9.92 -7.20 -13.29
C SER A 218 9.31 -5.92 -12.71
N THR A 219 9.29 -4.86 -13.51
CA THR A 219 8.46 -3.68 -13.23
C THR A 219 6.99 -4.06 -13.40
N SER A 220 6.23 -4.28 -12.32
CA SER A 220 4.83 -4.72 -12.42
C SER A 220 3.92 -3.62 -12.98
N LEU A 221 3.42 -3.80 -14.20
CA LEU A 221 2.56 -2.82 -14.86
C LEU A 221 1.16 -3.38 -15.18
N ALA A 222 0.75 -4.49 -14.54
CA ALA A 222 -0.65 -4.92 -14.58
C ALA A 222 -1.55 -3.81 -14.03
N SER A 223 -2.70 -3.55 -14.67
CA SER A 223 -3.51 -2.35 -14.45
C SER A 223 -3.99 -2.11 -13.01
N THR A 224 -4.02 -3.14 -12.16
CA THR A 224 -4.41 -3.03 -10.75
C THR A 224 -3.22 -3.10 -9.78
N ASP A 225 -1.99 -3.03 -10.30
CA ASP A 225 -0.77 -3.33 -9.54
C ASP A 225 0.42 -2.41 -9.94
N GLN A 226 0.09 -1.20 -10.39
CA GLN A 226 1.05 -0.21 -10.88
C GLN A 226 1.52 0.76 -9.78
N TRP A 227 0.96 0.64 -8.56
CA TRP A 227 1.12 1.58 -7.44
C TRP A 227 2.59 1.89 -7.10
N ARG A 228 3.50 0.92 -7.25
CA ARG A 228 4.95 1.14 -7.06
C ARG A 228 5.51 2.24 -7.96
N TRP A 229 4.90 2.47 -9.12
CA TRP A 229 5.39 3.39 -10.15
C TRP A 229 4.59 4.69 -10.16
N GLN A 230 3.26 4.60 -10.22
CA GLN A 230 2.36 5.78 -10.21
C GLN A 230 2.26 6.48 -8.83
N THR A 231 2.81 5.89 -7.77
CA THR A 231 2.72 6.43 -6.40
C THR A 231 4.11 6.48 -5.76
N HIS A 232 4.80 5.36 -5.59
CA HIS A 232 6.06 5.35 -4.83
C HIS A 232 7.21 5.95 -5.62
N LEU A 233 7.44 5.51 -6.87
CA LEU A 233 8.45 6.13 -7.72
C LEU A 233 8.08 7.58 -8.07
N ALA A 234 6.78 7.84 -8.28
CA ALA A 234 6.26 9.17 -8.57
C ALA A 234 6.45 10.16 -7.41
N ASN A 235 6.65 9.67 -6.19
CA ASN A 235 6.95 10.48 -5.02
C ASN A 235 8.21 11.32 -5.21
N LEU A 236 9.27 10.75 -5.78
CA LEU A 236 10.58 11.40 -5.91
C LEU A 236 10.50 12.70 -6.72
N PRO A 237 10.00 12.72 -7.98
CA PRO A 237 9.95 13.96 -8.74
C PRO A 237 9.00 14.99 -8.14
N VAL A 238 7.89 14.57 -7.51
CA VAL A 238 6.95 15.49 -6.86
C VAL A 238 7.56 16.10 -5.61
N TYR A 239 8.19 15.30 -4.76
CA TYR A 239 8.94 15.76 -3.59
C TYR A 239 9.99 16.81 -3.95
N TYR A 240 10.79 16.54 -4.98
CA TYR A 240 11.83 17.49 -5.37
C TYR A 240 11.25 18.80 -5.91
N GLU A 241 10.10 18.76 -6.59
CA GLU A 241 9.40 19.97 -7.02
C GLU A 241 8.83 20.76 -5.85
N TYR A 242 8.30 20.07 -4.84
CA TYR A 242 7.79 20.64 -3.59
C TYR A 242 8.89 21.32 -2.79
N ARG A 243 10.00 20.62 -2.58
CA ARG A 243 11.20 21.13 -1.91
C ARG A 243 11.72 22.40 -2.58
N ASP A 244 11.82 22.41 -3.91
CA ASP A 244 12.34 23.56 -4.65
C ASP A 244 11.42 24.78 -4.60
N ALA A 245 10.12 24.56 -4.41
CA ALA A 245 9.11 25.60 -4.28
C ALA A 245 8.81 26.00 -2.83
N ASP A 246 9.38 25.29 -1.84
CA ASP A 246 9.15 25.49 -0.41
C ASP A 246 7.66 25.34 -0.02
N VAL A 247 7.04 24.24 -0.47
CA VAL A 247 5.62 23.91 -0.23
C VAL A 247 5.44 22.41 0.03
N ASP A 248 4.36 22.04 0.74
CA ASP A 248 4.00 20.64 1.00
C ASP A 248 2.89 20.10 0.07
N THR A 249 2.30 20.98 -0.75
CA THR A 249 1.27 20.64 -1.73
C THR A 249 1.26 21.62 -2.90
N MET A 250 0.79 21.18 -4.06
CA MET A 250 0.64 22.03 -5.25
C MET A 250 -0.68 21.74 -5.99
N SER A 251 -1.40 22.81 -6.33
CA SER A 251 -2.57 22.72 -7.22
C SER A 251 -2.18 22.52 -8.68
N GLU A 252 -1.00 22.98 -9.08
CA GLU A 252 -0.47 22.89 -10.44
C GLU A 252 0.93 22.25 -10.39
N LEU A 253 1.02 20.97 -10.75
CA LEU A 253 2.29 20.27 -10.89
C LEU A 253 2.88 20.54 -12.29
N THR A 254 4.13 21.00 -12.36
CA THR A 254 4.84 21.18 -13.63
C THR A 254 5.60 19.92 -14.07
N PHE A 255 5.77 18.98 -13.15
CA PHE A 255 6.55 17.75 -13.31
C PHE A 255 8.00 18.05 -13.71
N LYS A 256 8.59 19.04 -13.02
CA LYS A 256 9.94 19.58 -13.26
C LYS A 256 11.01 18.48 -13.30
N TYR A 257 10.82 17.43 -12.51
CA TYR A 257 11.73 16.30 -12.36
C TYR A 257 11.29 15.05 -13.16
N GLY A 258 10.42 15.22 -14.16
CA GLY A 258 9.96 14.13 -15.02
C GLY A 258 11.08 13.39 -15.74
N LYS A 259 12.14 14.10 -16.14
CA LYS A 259 13.31 13.47 -16.76
C LYS A 259 14.07 12.54 -15.79
N GLN A 260 14.18 12.92 -14.52
CA GLN A 260 14.83 12.11 -13.48
C GLN A 260 13.98 10.89 -13.14
N TYR A 261 12.65 11.01 -13.12
CA TYR A 261 11.78 9.85 -13.08
C TYR A 261 12.05 8.92 -14.28
N GLN A 262 12.14 9.48 -15.50
CA GLN A 262 12.43 8.69 -16.70
C GLN A 262 13.72 7.89 -16.56
N ASN A 263 14.79 8.54 -16.06
CA ASN A 263 16.10 7.93 -15.92
C ASN A 263 16.05 6.61 -15.15
N ILE A 264 15.42 6.60 -13.97
CA ILE A 264 15.31 5.41 -13.13
C ILE A 264 14.27 4.42 -13.68
N PHE A 265 13.16 4.90 -14.26
CA PHE A 265 12.17 4.02 -14.88
C PHE A 265 12.74 3.25 -16.08
N ASP A 266 13.50 3.92 -16.94
CA ASP A 266 14.23 3.32 -18.05
C ASP A 266 15.25 2.30 -17.54
N LEU A 267 15.96 2.61 -16.46
CA LEU A 267 16.93 1.68 -15.88
C LEU A 267 16.25 0.39 -15.40
N TYR A 268 15.09 0.50 -14.74
CA TYR A 268 14.30 -0.66 -14.31
C TYR A 268 13.81 -1.51 -15.47
N ILE A 269 13.10 -0.92 -16.45
CA ILE A 269 12.44 -1.72 -17.50
C ILE A 269 13.45 -2.33 -18.49
N ASN A 270 14.61 -1.69 -18.69
CA ASN A 270 15.62 -2.17 -19.65
C ASN A 270 16.58 -3.21 -19.06
N ASN A 271 16.68 -3.30 -17.73
CA ASN A 271 17.57 -4.23 -17.01
C ASN A 271 16.79 -5.25 -16.16
N SER A 272 15.52 -5.48 -16.53
CA SER A 272 14.58 -6.35 -15.83
C SER A 272 14.68 -7.82 -16.28
N THR A 273 14.24 -8.75 -15.42
CA THR A 273 14.05 -10.18 -15.73
C THR A 273 13.16 -10.41 -16.94
N ASN A 274 12.22 -9.49 -17.21
CA ASN A 274 11.31 -9.54 -18.34
C ASN A 274 11.40 -8.29 -19.20
N ALA A 275 11.26 -8.47 -20.51
CA ALA A 275 11.30 -7.39 -21.48
C ALA A 275 10.14 -6.39 -21.31
N PRO A 276 10.32 -5.09 -21.64
CA PRO A 276 9.34 -4.04 -21.43
C PRO A 276 7.91 -4.36 -21.92
N GLY A 277 7.80 -4.96 -23.11
CA GLY A 277 6.50 -5.33 -23.70
C GLY A 277 5.71 -6.41 -22.94
N LEU A 278 6.31 -7.11 -21.97
CA LEU A 278 5.67 -8.15 -21.15
C LEU A 278 5.23 -7.65 -19.78
N LEU A 279 5.64 -6.46 -19.38
CA LEU A 279 5.44 -5.92 -18.03
C LEU A 279 3.97 -5.67 -17.67
N GLY A 280 3.11 -5.46 -18.67
CA GLY A 280 1.66 -5.31 -18.46
C GLY A 280 0.94 -6.55 -17.94
N ALA A 281 1.59 -7.71 -17.94
CA ALA A 281 1.08 -8.96 -17.35
C ALA A 281 1.72 -9.28 -15.99
N LYS A 282 2.66 -8.45 -15.51
CA LYS A 282 3.42 -8.69 -14.29
C LYS A 282 2.78 -7.99 -13.10
N THR A 283 2.73 -8.71 -12.00
CA THR A 283 2.24 -8.28 -10.69
C THR A 283 3.39 -8.02 -9.73
N THR A 284 3.12 -7.34 -8.62
CA THR A 284 4.06 -7.19 -7.52
C THR A 284 4.46 -8.56 -6.99
N THR A 285 3.52 -9.50 -6.86
CA THR A 285 3.82 -10.89 -6.47
C THR A 285 4.83 -11.56 -7.40
N ASP A 286 4.67 -11.42 -8.72
CA ASP A 286 5.65 -11.95 -9.68
C ASP A 286 7.04 -11.35 -9.43
N SER A 287 7.10 -10.06 -9.16
CA SER A 287 8.35 -9.33 -8.94
C SER A 287 9.05 -9.80 -7.66
N MET A 288 8.32 -9.91 -6.56
CA MET A 288 8.87 -10.39 -5.28
C MET A 288 9.30 -11.85 -5.37
N THR A 289 8.57 -12.67 -6.14
CA THR A 289 8.94 -14.07 -6.40
C THR A 289 10.24 -14.16 -7.21
N GLU A 290 10.39 -13.33 -8.24
CA GLU A 290 11.63 -13.27 -9.05
C GLU A 290 12.84 -12.94 -8.17
N PHE A 291 12.71 -11.97 -7.26
CA PHE A 291 13.76 -11.64 -6.28
C PHE A 291 14.03 -12.81 -5.30
N ALA A 292 12.99 -13.36 -4.66
CA ALA A 292 13.12 -14.43 -3.67
C ALA A 292 13.71 -15.72 -4.25
N LEU A 293 13.49 -15.99 -5.55
CA LEU A 293 14.08 -17.12 -6.25
C LEU A 293 15.50 -16.84 -6.79
N GLY A 294 16.11 -15.71 -6.41
CA GLY A 294 17.44 -15.30 -6.84
C GLY A 294 17.55 -15.00 -8.33
N GLN A 295 16.44 -14.70 -9.01
CA GLN A 295 16.43 -14.43 -10.45
C GLN A 295 16.83 -12.99 -10.79
N SER A 296 16.87 -12.12 -9.79
CA SER A 296 17.35 -10.74 -9.93
C SER A 296 18.11 -10.29 -8.70
N ALA A 297 19.02 -9.33 -8.89
CA ALA A 297 19.79 -8.72 -7.83
C ALA A 297 19.00 -7.67 -7.03
N MET A 298 18.00 -7.02 -7.66
CA MET A 298 17.32 -5.85 -7.10
C MET A 298 15.80 -5.85 -7.37
N VAL A 299 15.01 -5.25 -6.49
CA VAL A 299 13.57 -5.00 -6.69
C VAL A 299 13.14 -3.75 -5.92
N GLN A 300 12.39 -2.84 -6.54
CA GLN A 300 11.82 -1.71 -5.79
C GLN A 300 10.58 -2.19 -5.00
N ASN A 301 10.57 -2.05 -3.68
CA ASN A 301 9.39 -2.24 -2.83
C ASN A 301 9.63 -1.56 -1.47
N GLY A 302 8.67 -1.65 -0.54
CA GLY A 302 8.88 -1.23 0.85
C GLY A 302 9.12 -2.37 1.82
N ASN A 303 9.27 -2.03 3.10
CA ASN A 303 9.60 -2.99 4.15
C ASN A 303 8.53 -4.10 4.28
N TRP A 304 7.25 -3.79 4.01
CA TRP A 304 6.17 -4.79 3.89
C TRP A 304 6.44 -5.88 2.85
N GLY A 305 7.38 -5.67 1.93
CA GLY A 305 7.81 -6.65 0.94
C GLY A 305 8.56 -7.84 1.54
N TRP A 306 9.11 -7.75 2.75
CA TRP A 306 9.85 -8.85 3.37
C TRP A 306 8.99 -10.10 3.55
N GLY A 307 7.76 -9.97 4.04
CA GLY A 307 6.84 -11.10 4.18
C GLY A 307 6.54 -11.79 2.85
N GLN A 308 6.52 -11.03 1.75
CA GLN A 308 6.35 -11.57 0.40
C GLN A 308 7.59 -12.36 -0.06
N ILE A 309 8.79 -11.91 0.31
CA ILE A 309 10.06 -12.59 0.00
C ILE A 309 10.20 -13.86 0.85
N SER A 310 10.18 -13.72 2.17
CA SER A 310 10.42 -14.81 3.12
C SER A 310 9.34 -15.89 3.06
N GLY A 311 8.10 -15.52 2.75
CA GLY A 311 6.99 -16.44 2.54
C GLY A 311 6.94 -17.11 1.17
N THR A 312 7.79 -16.73 0.21
CA THR A 312 7.80 -17.35 -1.13
C THR A 312 8.27 -18.80 -1.07
N GLU A 313 7.47 -19.72 -1.63
CA GLU A 313 7.86 -21.13 -1.74
C GLU A 313 9.14 -21.28 -2.58
N GLY A 314 10.17 -21.85 -1.99
CA GLY A 314 11.47 -22.03 -2.64
C GLY A 314 12.38 -20.81 -2.57
N ASN A 315 12.10 -19.83 -1.70
CA ASN A 315 13.01 -18.73 -1.41
C ASN A 315 14.45 -19.22 -1.18
N VAL A 316 15.41 -18.59 -1.86
CA VAL A 316 16.85 -18.89 -1.78
C VAL A 316 17.67 -17.73 -1.23
N VAL A 317 17.05 -16.58 -0.97
CA VAL A 317 17.72 -15.39 -0.45
C VAL A 317 17.73 -15.46 1.08
N ASN A 318 18.91 -15.30 1.69
CA ASN A 318 19.02 -15.28 3.14
C ASN A 318 18.53 -13.94 3.69
N GLU A 319 17.97 -13.96 4.89
CA GLU A 319 17.50 -12.75 5.60
C GLU A 319 18.60 -11.70 5.74
N GLU A 320 19.82 -12.12 6.07
CA GLU A 320 20.99 -11.24 6.21
C GLU A 320 21.50 -10.64 4.88
N ASP A 321 20.99 -11.10 3.74
CA ASP A 321 21.37 -10.59 2.41
C ASP A 321 20.34 -9.60 1.85
N VAL A 322 19.23 -9.33 2.54
CA VAL A 322 18.15 -8.46 2.04
C VAL A 322 18.25 -7.08 2.64
N HIS A 323 18.64 -6.11 1.82
CA HIS A 323 18.86 -4.74 2.28
C HIS A 323 18.27 -3.69 1.35
N PHE A 324 18.12 -2.46 1.86
CA PHE A 324 17.68 -1.31 1.09
C PHE A 324 18.84 -0.44 0.57
N MET A 325 18.61 0.14 -0.59
CA MET A 325 19.30 1.31 -1.12
C MET A 325 18.28 2.41 -1.45
N PRO A 326 18.63 3.70 -1.31
CA PRO A 326 17.81 4.80 -1.82
C PRO A 326 17.53 4.68 -3.32
N ILE A 327 16.41 5.27 -3.75
CA ILE A 327 16.10 5.40 -5.18
C ILE A 327 16.81 6.65 -5.70
N TYR A 328 17.89 6.47 -6.45
CA TYR A 328 18.60 7.54 -7.13
C TYR A 328 18.01 7.80 -8.51
N THR A 329 17.87 9.07 -8.89
CA THR A 329 17.17 9.49 -10.12
C THR A 329 17.96 10.49 -10.96
N GLY A 330 19.06 11.00 -10.44
CA GLY A 330 19.93 12.00 -11.07
C GLY A 330 19.57 13.43 -10.68
N VAL A 331 18.99 13.63 -9.49
CA VAL A 331 18.75 14.97 -8.94
C VAL A 331 20.00 15.48 -8.23
N GLU A 332 20.31 16.76 -8.40
CA GLU A 332 21.46 17.37 -7.70
C GLU A 332 21.27 17.28 -6.18
N GLY A 333 22.30 16.77 -5.48
CA GLY A 333 22.31 16.59 -4.04
C GLY A 333 21.77 15.24 -3.54
N GLU A 334 21.35 14.34 -4.44
CA GLU A 334 20.80 13.03 -4.08
C GLU A 334 21.78 12.12 -3.32
N GLU A 335 23.08 12.44 -3.32
CA GLU A 335 24.08 11.73 -2.51
C GLU A 335 23.84 11.81 -1.00
N ASN A 336 23.07 12.81 -0.54
CA ASN A 336 22.65 12.95 0.85
C ASN A 336 21.21 12.44 1.07
N GLN A 337 20.59 11.81 0.07
CA GLN A 337 19.25 11.23 0.15
C GLN A 337 19.30 9.84 0.81
N GLY A 338 18.42 9.61 1.78
CA GLY A 338 18.13 8.32 2.39
C GLY A 338 16.93 7.62 1.73
N LEU A 339 16.32 6.71 2.47
CA LEU A 339 15.11 6.02 2.03
C LEU A 339 13.91 6.97 1.94
N ALA A 340 12.91 6.58 1.15
CA ALA A 340 11.64 7.26 1.18
C ALA A 340 10.84 6.74 2.37
N ILE A 341 10.72 7.55 3.42
CA ILE A 341 10.14 7.16 4.71
C ILE A 341 8.95 8.07 5.00
N GLY A 342 7.88 7.48 5.49
CA GLY A 342 6.67 8.21 5.83
C GLY A 342 5.58 7.30 6.33
N THR A 343 4.36 7.81 6.26
CA THR A 343 3.15 7.12 6.64
C THR A 343 1.99 7.70 5.83
N GLU A 344 1.05 6.86 5.44
CA GLU A 344 -0.10 7.27 4.63
C GLU A 344 -1.43 7.07 5.37
N ASN A 345 -1.47 6.22 6.40
CA ASN A 345 -2.68 5.81 7.09
C ASN A 345 -2.62 6.25 8.55
N PHE A 346 -3.45 7.23 8.88
CA PHE A 346 -3.54 7.77 10.24
C PHE A 346 -4.82 7.27 10.89
N MET A 347 -4.67 6.61 12.03
CA MET A 347 -5.79 6.09 12.80
C MET A 347 -6.53 7.23 13.49
N ALA A 348 -7.84 7.26 13.30
CA ALA A 348 -8.77 8.18 13.92
C ALA A 348 -9.83 7.42 14.73
N VAL A 349 -10.33 8.06 15.78
CA VAL A 349 -11.47 7.57 16.57
C VAL A 349 -12.71 8.37 16.18
N ASN A 350 -13.83 7.70 15.97
CA ASN A 350 -15.07 8.32 15.51
C ASN A 350 -15.77 9.13 16.62
N SER A 351 -15.72 10.46 16.53
CA SER A 351 -16.36 11.38 17.47
C SER A 351 -17.89 11.31 17.48
N GLN A 352 -18.50 10.65 16.49
CA GLN A 352 -19.95 10.46 16.39
C GLN A 352 -20.42 9.12 17.00
N ALA A 353 -19.49 8.27 17.46
CA ALA A 353 -19.83 7.05 18.20
C ALA A 353 -20.37 7.37 19.61
N SER A 354 -20.92 6.36 20.30
CA SER A 354 -21.36 6.55 21.68
C SER A 354 -20.16 6.76 22.62
N GLU A 355 -20.35 7.45 23.75
CA GLU A 355 -19.27 7.64 24.74
C GLU A 355 -18.68 6.30 25.22
N GLU A 356 -19.53 5.27 25.34
CA GLU A 356 -19.10 3.92 25.73
C GLU A 356 -18.23 3.27 24.63
N ASP A 357 -18.61 3.40 23.36
CA ASP A 357 -17.83 2.85 22.23
C ASP A 357 -16.53 3.63 21.99
N ILE A 358 -16.52 4.95 22.21
CA ILE A 358 -15.30 5.77 22.14
C ILE A 358 -14.30 5.30 23.19
N GLN A 359 -14.74 5.13 24.45
CA GLN A 359 -13.86 4.66 25.50
C GLN A 359 -13.35 3.24 25.22
N ALA A 360 -14.22 2.32 24.80
CA ALA A 360 -13.82 0.96 24.45
C ALA A 360 -12.79 0.94 23.30
N SER A 361 -12.91 1.88 22.35
CA SER A 361 -11.97 2.02 21.24
C SER A 361 -10.62 2.55 21.68
N LEU A 362 -10.58 3.55 22.57
CA LEU A 362 -9.34 4.05 23.16
C LEU A 362 -8.65 2.95 23.99
N ASP A 363 -9.42 2.24 24.83
CA ASP A 363 -8.90 1.13 25.63
C ASP A 363 -8.30 0.01 24.74
N PHE A 364 -8.94 -0.31 23.62
CA PHE A 364 -8.43 -1.29 22.65
C PHE A 364 -7.13 -0.82 21.98
N ILE A 365 -7.07 0.44 21.56
CA ILE A 365 -5.85 1.02 20.95
C ILE A 365 -4.71 1.03 21.98
N GLU A 366 -5.00 1.47 23.19
CA GLU A 366 -4.02 1.51 24.28
C GLU A 366 -3.49 0.09 24.58
N TRP A 367 -4.37 -0.91 24.68
CA TRP A 367 -3.97 -2.31 24.85
C TRP A 367 -3.13 -2.80 23.67
N MET A 368 -3.52 -2.49 22.43
CA MET A 368 -2.81 -2.91 21.22
C MET A 368 -1.36 -2.39 21.19
N TYR A 369 -1.11 -1.16 21.66
CA TYR A 369 0.24 -0.57 21.64
C TYR A 369 1.00 -0.64 22.96
N SER A 370 0.42 -1.13 24.05
CA SER A 370 1.09 -1.18 25.36
C SER A 370 1.16 -2.58 25.98
N SER A 371 0.29 -3.52 25.60
CA SER A 371 0.30 -4.89 26.11
C SER A 371 1.32 -5.78 25.39
N GLU A 372 1.81 -6.83 26.06
CA GLU A 372 2.72 -7.80 25.46
C GLU A 372 2.10 -8.47 24.22
N THR A 373 0.84 -8.92 24.33
CA THR A 373 0.09 -9.52 23.22
C THR A 373 -0.08 -8.54 22.06
N GLY A 374 -0.60 -7.34 22.32
CA GLY A 374 -0.85 -6.34 21.28
C GLY A 374 0.43 -5.94 20.54
N LYS A 375 1.52 -5.72 21.27
CA LYS A 375 2.82 -5.37 20.68
C LYS A 375 3.38 -6.48 19.79
N ASP A 376 3.23 -7.76 20.19
CA ASP A 376 3.66 -8.90 19.36
C ASP A 376 2.91 -8.90 18.01
N TYR A 377 1.60 -8.64 18.03
CA TYR A 377 0.84 -8.51 16.79
C TYR A 377 1.32 -7.33 15.94
N VAL A 378 1.47 -6.14 16.54
CA VAL A 378 1.94 -4.93 15.83
C VAL A 378 3.28 -5.18 15.13
N VAL A 379 4.24 -5.79 15.83
CA VAL A 379 5.62 -5.92 15.35
C VAL A 379 5.81 -7.17 14.50
N ASN A 380 5.40 -8.33 14.99
CA ASN A 380 5.75 -9.62 14.39
C ASN A 380 4.69 -10.14 13.41
N GLN A 381 3.41 -9.83 13.64
CA GLN A 381 2.32 -10.31 12.77
C GLN A 381 1.98 -9.29 11.68
N PHE A 382 1.99 -8.00 12.00
CA PHE A 382 1.69 -6.94 11.04
C PHE A 382 2.94 -6.43 10.32
N GLY A 383 4.13 -6.60 10.92
CA GLY A 383 5.38 -6.08 10.37
C GLY A 383 5.49 -4.56 10.45
N PHE A 384 4.77 -3.93 11.38
CA PHE A 384 4.78 -2.48 11.53
C PHE A 384 6.04 -2.01 12.26
N ILE A 385 6.54 -0.84 11.87
CA ILE A 385 7.55 -0.12 12.64
C ILE A 385 6.78 0.84 13.54
N PRO A 386 6.66 0.54 14.84
CA PRO A 386 5.83 1.32 15.74
C PRO A 386 6.36 2.74 15.90
N THR A 387 5.45 3.70 16.01
CA THR A 387 5.72 5.13 16.19
C THR A 387 5.64 5.56 17.66
N PHE A 388 5.46 4.61 18.58
CA PHE A 388 5.15 4.85 19.98
C PHE A 388 6.32 4.49 20.90
N ASN A 389 6.53 5.28 21.95
CA ASN A 389 7.57 5.07 22.97
C ASN A 389 7.25 3.93 23.95
N THR A 390 6.13 3.24 23.76
CA THR A 390 5.75 2.06 24.53
C THR A 390 6.63 0.86 24.19
N PHE A 391 7.26 0.81 23.01
CA PHE A 391 8.11 -0.28 22.55
C PHE A 391 9.57 -0.09 23.01
N GLY A 392 10.13 -1.10 23.66
CA GLY A 392 11.55 -1.18 24.00
C GLY A 392 12.43 -1.48 22.77
N GLU A 393 13.75 -1.28 22.90
CA GLU A 393 14.71 -1.55 21.82
C GLU A 393 14.67 -3.00 21.32
N ASP A 394 14.37 -3.97 22.20
CA ASP A 394 14.22 -5.40 21.91
C ASP A 394 12.81 -5.79 21.44
N GLU A 395 11.87 -4.84 21.39
CA GLU A 395 10.50 -5.02 20.90
C GLU A 395 10.32 -4.45 19.47
N PHE A 396 11.39 -3.97 18.81
CA PHE A 396 11.33 -3.55 17.40
C PHE A 396 11.44 -4.74 16.44
N PRO A 397 10.89 -4.64 15.20
CA PRO A 397 10.88 -5.75 14.26
C PRO A 397 12.29 -6.21 13.90
N THR A 398 12.56 -7.52 13.94
CA THR A 398 13.86 -8.07 13.49
C THR A 398 13.96 -8.25 11.98
N ASP A 399 12.87 -7.99 11.25
CA ASP A 399 12.80 -7.94 9.80
C ASP A 399 13.95 -7.07 9.24
N PRO A 400 14.76 -7.60 8.29
CA PRO A 400 15.94 -6.90 7.80
C PRO A 400 15.61 -5.57 7.11
N LEU A 401 14.48 -5.50 6.39
CA LEU A 401 14.03 -4.27 5.75
C LEU A 401 13.50 -3.25 6.77
N ALA A 402 12.82 -3.71 7.83
CA ALA A 402 12.40 -2.83 8.91
C ALA A 402 13.60 -2.26 9.68
N GLN A 403 14.63 -3.08 9.93
CA GLN A 403 15.89 -2.67 10.52
C GLN A 403 16.62 -1.65 9.67
N ASP A 404 16.64 -1.80 8.34
CA ASP A 404 17.21 -0.82 7.42
C ASP A 404 16.44 0.51 7.42
N VAL A 405 15.11 0.48 7.53
CA VAL A 405 14.30 1.70 7.69
C VAL A 405 14.63 2.41 9.01
N LEU A 406 14.68 1.68 10.12
CA LEU A 406 15.10 2.22 11.42
C LEU A 406 16.53 2.79 11.37
N GLY A 407 17.44 2.10 10.70
CA GLY A 407 18.80 2.56 10.46
C GLY A 407 18.82 3.88 9.67
N SER A 408 18.06 3.97 8.59
CA SER A 408 17.94 5.19 7.78
C SER A 408 17.29 6.34 8.53
N MET A 409 16.35 6.09 9.45
CA MET A 409 15.75 7.13 10.30
C MET A 409 16.74 7.69 11.33
N ASN A 410 17.66 6.86 11.80
CA ASN A 410 18.66 7.23 12.80
C ASN A 410 19.96 7.80 12.18
N ASP A 411 20.10 7.79 10.85
CA ASP A 411 21.26 8.34 10.15
C ASP A 411 21.10 9.85 9.90
N GLU A 412 21.63 10.67 10.82
CA GLU A 412 21.64 12.14 10.70
C GLU A 412 22.48 12.67 9.52
N SER A 413 23.25 11.83 8.83
CA SER A 413 24.06 12.25 7.68
C SER A 413 23.26 12.34 6.38
N LYS A 414 22.06 11.74 6.34
CA LYS A 414 21.16 11.73 5.19
C LYS A 414 19.80 12.31 5.57
N TYR A 415 19.07 12.81 4.57
CA TYR A 415 17.66 13.18 4.74
C TYR A 415 16.76 12.09 4.16
N SER A 416 15.69 11.74 4.86
CA SER A 416 14.65 10.86 4.31
C SER A 416 13.78 11.60 3.30
N VAL A 417 13.31 10.90 2.26
CA VAL A 417 12.32 11.49 1.34
C VAL A 417 10.91 11.27 1.90
N PRO A 418 10.18 12.32 2.30
CA PRO A 418 8.82 12.19 2.80
C PRO A 418 7.86 11.67 1.72
N TRP A 419 6.79 11.01 2.16
CA TRP A 419 5.73 10.48 1.29
C TRP A 419 4.74 11.58 0.89
N THR A 420 5.09 12.35 -0.14
CA THR A 420 4.24 13.41 -0.70
C THR A 420 3.02 12.90 -1.45
N PHE A 421 2.96 11.60 -1.77
CA PHE A 421 1.84 11.03 -2.52
C PHE A 421 0.49 11.01 -1.78
N THR A 422 0.51 11.28 -0.48
CA THR A 422 -0.71 11.58 0.32
C THR A 422 -1.40 12.86 -0.13
N THR A 423 -0.73 13.70 -0.94
CA THR A 423 -1.29 14.94 -1.52
C THR A 423 -1.63 14.80 -3.01
N PHE A 424 -1.41 13.62 -3.62
CA PHE A 424 -1.76 13.40 -5.03
C PHE A 424 -3.27 13.55 -5.22
N PRO A 425 -3.72 14.20 -6.31
CA PRO A 425 -5.06 14.78 -6.35
C PRO A 425 -6.18 13.72 -6.39
N SER A 426 -5.97 12.55 -6.99
CA SER A 426 -6.96 11.47 -6.99
C SER A 426 -6.38 10.13 -7.44
N GLU A 427 -7.16 9.08 -7.21
CA GLU A 427 -6.90 7.75 -7.78
C GLU A 427 -7.03 7.75 -9.32
N ALA A 428 -7.87 8.61 -9.89
CA ALA A 428 -7.97 8.73 -11.35
C ALA A 428 -6.69 9.31 -11.96
N PHE A 429 -6.08 10.32 -11.32
CA PHE A 429 -4.76 10.82 -11.72
C PHE A 429 -3.72 9.70 -11.72
N LYS A 430 -3.66 8.95 -10.61
CA LYS A 430 -2.73 7.83 -10.45
C LYS A 430 -2.90 6.84 -11.62
N ASN A 431 -4.12 6.36 -11.85
CA ASN A 431 -4.44 5.41 -12.93
C ASN A 431 -4.05 5.93 -14.33
N ASP A 432 -4.27 7.22 -14.61
CA ASP A 432 -3.87 7.81 -15.89
C ASP A 432 -2.34 7.81 -16.06
N PHE A 433 -1.59 8.12 -15.00
CA PHE A 433 -0.13 8.04 -15.00
C PHE A 433 0.34 6.59 -15.21
N GLY A 434 -0.18 5.64 -14.43
CA GLY A 434 0.15 4.22 -14.55
C GLY A 434 -0.11 3.66 -15.96
N ASN A 435 -1.23 4.03 -16.58
CA ASN A 435 -1.53 3.69 -17.97
C ASN A 435 -0.54 4.30 -18.96
N GLY A 436 -0.14 5.55 -18.75
CA GLY A 436 0.91 6.21 -19.53
C GLY A 436 2.24 5.47 -19.46
N LEU A 437 2.66 5.04 -18.27
CA LEU A 437 3.87 4.25 -18.07
C LEU A 437 3.81 2.90 -18.79
N LEU A 438 2.67 2.20 -18.73
CA LEU A 438 2.47 0.96 -19.47
C LEU A 438 2.57 1.16 -20.97
N MET A 439 1.93 2.21 -21.51
CA MET A 439 2.03 2.54 -22.93
C MET A 439 3.48 2.87 -23.34
N TYR A 440 4.20 3.61 -22.49
CA TYR A 440 5.61 3.93 -22.72
C TYR A 440 6.49 2.66 -22.75
N ALA A 441 6.35 1.77 -21.77
CA ALA A 441 7.08 0.49 -21.72
C ALA A 441 6.76 -0.44 -22.91
N GLN A 442 5.63 -0.23 -23.60
CA GLN A 442 5.23 -0.99 -24.77
C GLN A 442 5.56 -0.30 -26.11
N ASP A 443 6.34 0.78 -26.08
CA ASP A 443 6.65 1.62 -27.25
C ASP A 443 5.38 2.20 -27.93
N GLN A 444 4.29 2.37 -27.17
CA GLN A 444 3.00 2.91 -27.64
C GLN A 444 2.79 4.38 -27.27
N ALA A 445 3.64 4.93 -26.39
CA ALA A 445 3.71 6.34 -26.06
C ALA A 445 5.18 6.78 -26.00
N THR A 446 5.43 8.05 -26.27
CA THR A 446 6.70 8.72 -26.00
C THR A 446 6.74 9.22 -24.56
N TRP A 447 7.93 9.51 -24.04
CA TRP A 447 8.06 10.08 -22.70
C TRP A 447 7.36 11.45 -22.57
N ASP A 448 7.48 12.31 -23.58
CA ASP A 448 6.80 13.61 -23.62
C ASP A 448 5.26 13.46 -23.49
N GLU A 449 4.68 12.39 -24.04
CA GLU A 449 3.25 12.07 -23.88
C GLU A 449 2.92 11.62 -22.44
N VAL A 450 3.83 10.92 -21.77
CA VAL A 450 3.70 10.59 -20.34
C VAL A 450 3.75 11.85 -19.49
N GLU A 451 4.74 12.73 -19.69
CA GLU A 451 4.84 14.00 -18.95
C GLU A 451 3.60 14.87 -19.14
N THR A 452 3.11 14.97 -20.38
CA THR A 452 1.87 15.68 -20.70
C THR A 452 0.68 15.06 -19.95
N THR A 453 0.58 13.73 -19.93
CA THR A 453 -0.49 13.02 -19.21
C THR A 453 -0.46 13.33 -17.71
N VAL A 454 0.72 13.32 -17.09
CA VAL A 454 0.89 13.63 -15.65
C VAL A 454 0.41 15.04 -15.35
N VAL A 455 0.90 16.04 -16.08
CA VAL A 455 0.56 17.46 -15.85
C VAL A 455 -0.94 17.71 -16.09
N ASP A 456 -1.49 17.23 -17.20
CA ASP A 456 -2.90 17.44 -17.54
C ASP A 456 -3.85 16.71 -16.57
N ALA A 457 -3.51 15.47 -16.18
CA ALA A 457 -4.31 14.71 -15.23
C ALA A 457 -4.24 15.34 -13.82
N TRP A 458 -3.07 15.80 -13.38
CA TRP A 458 -2.94 16.48 -12.09
C TRP A 458 -3.82 17.72 -12.04
N ALA A 459 -3.71 18.61 -13.02
CA ALA A 459 -4.47 19.85 -13.07
C ALA A 459 -5.99 19.60 -13.13
N ARG A 460 -6.42 18.60 -13.92
CA ARG A 460 -7.83 18.20 -14.00
C ARG A 460 -8.37 17.72 -12.66
N GLU A 461 -7.66 16.81 -12.01
CA GLU A 461 -8.14 16.15 -10.79
C GLU A 461 -8.05 17.08 -9.58
N ALA A 462 -6.99 17.91 -9.47
CA ALA A 462 -6.86 18.91 -8.42
C ALA A 462 -7.98 19.97 -8.47
N ALA A 463 -8.51 20.28 -9.66
CA ALA A 463 -9.64 21.20 -9.81
C ALA A 463 -11.01 20.60 -9.39
N LEU A 464 -11.09 19.26 -9.26
CA LEU A 464 -12.29 18.57 -8.78
C LEU A 464 -12.34 18.47 -7.25
N THR A 465 -11.18 18.43 -6.59
CA THR A 465 -11.08 18.33 -5.12
C THR A 465 -11.18 19.68 -4.40
N GLN A 466 -10.94 20.79 -5.11
CA GLN A 466 -11.07 22.16 -4.56
C GLN A 466 -12.51 22.73 -4.58
N GLN A 467 -13.51 21.93 -4.98
CA GLN A 467 -14.93 22.30 -5.01
C GLN A 467 -15.69 21.69 -3.85
#